data_AF-A0A2S7KWD9-F1
#
_entry.id   AF-A0A2S7KWD9-F1
#
_cell.length_a   1.000
_cell.length_b   1.000
_cell.length_c   1.000
_cell.angle_alpha   90.00
_cell.angle_beta   90.00
_cell.angle_gamma   90.00
#
_symmetry.space_group_name_H-M   'P 1'
#
loop_
_entity.id
_entity.type
_entity.pdbx_description
1 polymer ?
#
loop_
_entity_poly.entity_id
_entity_poly.type
_entity_poly.pdbx_seq_one_letter_code
_entity_poly.pdbx_strand_id
1 'polypeptide(L)'
;MIAVLIAYIKIRIHPIQLIGLTLLMSMLVLSPEDAAETWLFSMLLLVISFIVFRILDDAFSVNIDRKEHPERTYLIPANFKSFKKITAISIGVYLLTVGLMYSKIYFTLFLLFISSLALYYMFGKHVLVLKLIPLVKYPMLLYCVSMISWHEVKVEVLIASFLLMAGFDSFDRVKVNSNSIWQPMLFLFCCSLFLFKPWLNYSYILFSLLPLLIIYLMRNNRIVPYFAIVFFPITFFILTHL
;
A
#
# COMPACT_ATOMS: atom_id res chain seq x y z
N MET A 1 17.01 -13.83 -17.82
CA MET A 1 15.64 -13.66 -17.30
C MET A 1 15.50 -14.22 -15.89
N ILE A 2 15.73 -15.53 -15.66
CA ILE A 2 15.63 -16.16 -14.33
C ILE A 2 16.53 -15.47 -13.28
N ALA A 3 17.80 -15.21 -13.61
CA ALA A 3 18.71 -14.50 -12.70
C ALA A 3 18.22 -13.10 -12.29
N VAL A 4 17.55 -12.39 -13.21
CA VAL A 4 16.97 -11.06 -12.94
C VAL A 4 15.78 -11.17 -11.99
N LEU A 5 14.93 -12.19 -12.17
CA LEU A 5 13.81 -12.46 -11.25
C LEU A 5 14.29 -12.83 -9.85
N ILE A 6 15.31 -13.69 -9.73
CA ILE A 6 15.90 -14.06 -8.43
C ILE A 6 16.48 -12.82 -7.75
N ALA A 7 17.22 -11.98 -8.48
CA ALA A 7 17.74 -10.73 -7.95
C ALA A 7 16.62 -9.79 -7.48
N TYR A 8 15.53 -9.67 -8.25
CA TYR A 8 14.36 -8.88 -7.86
C TYR A 8 13.76 -9.38 -6.53
N ILE A 9 13.47 -10.68 -6.43
CA ILE A 9 12.86 -11.29 -5.23
C ILE A 9 13.74 -11.03 -4.01
N LYS A 10 15.04 -11.29 -4.12
CA LYS A 10 15.98 -11.15 -3.01
C LYS A 10 16.10 -9.70 -2.50
N ILE A 11 16.04 -8.73 -3.41
CA ILE A 11 16.24 -7.31 -3.07
C ILE A 11 14.94 -6.64 -2.62
N ARG A 12 13.79 -6.96 -3.24
CA ARG A 12 12.54 -6.19 -3.08
C ARG A 12 11.45 -6.86 -2.27
N ILE A 13 11.50 -8.19 -2.10
CA ILE A 13 10.46 -8.92 -1.40
C ILE A 13 10.95 -9.21 0.01
N HIS A 14 10.33 -8.55 0.99
CA HIS A 14 10.51 -8.81 2.42
C HIS A 14 9.26 -9.54 2.92
N PRO A 15 9.28 -10.88 3.07
CA PRO A 15 8.08 -11.67 3.31
C PRO A 15 7.33 -11.25 4.57
N ILE A 16 8.05 -10.99 5.67
CA ILE A 16 7.45 -10.58 6.95
C ILE A 16 6.70 -9.25 6.80
N GLN A 17 7.31 -8.26 6.15
CA GLN A 17 6.67 -6.96 5.91
C GLN A 17 5.47 -7.10 4.98
N LEU A 18 5.57 -7.94 3.94
CA LEU A 18 4.50 -8.16 2.98
C LEU A 18 3.28 -8.83 3.63
N ILE A 19 3.51 -9.88 4.41
CA ILE A 19 2.45 -10.62 5.13
C ILE A 19 1.84 -9.72 6.20
N GLY A 20 2.67 -9.04 7.01
CA GLY A 20 2.20 -8.12 8.05
C GLY A 20 1.35 -6.99 7.47
N LEU A 21 1.81 -6.35 6.39
CA LEU A 21 1.04 -5.32 5.70
C LEU A 21 -0.28 -5.86 5.14
N THR A 22 -0.26 -7.06 4.56
CA THR A 22 -1.48 -7.69 4.04
C THR A 22 -2.52 -7.89 5.12
N LEU A 23 -2.13 -8.48 6.25
CA LEU A 23 -3.01 -8.73 7.38
C LEU A 23 -3.61 -7.43 7.93
N LEU A 24 -2.77 -6.40 8.10
CA LEU A 24 -3.20 -5.11 8.63
C LEU A 24 -4.13 -4.38 7.66
N MET A 25 -3.84 -4.42 6.37
CA MET A 25 -4.69 -3.80 5.35
C MET A 25 -6.01 -4.54 5.19
N SER A 26 -6.03 -5.88 5.28
CA SER A 26 -7.27 -6.64 5.21
C SER A 26 -8.18 -6.36 6.40
N MET A 27 -7.63 -6.13 7.60
CA MET A 27 -8.40 -5.70 8.79
C MET A 27 -9.13 -4.36 8.63
N LEU A 28 -8.75 -3.51 7.67
CA LEU A 28 -9.48 -2.27 7.42
C LEU A 28 -10.80 -2.49 6.67
N VAL A 29 -10.95 -3.61 5.96
CA VAL A 29 -12.04 -3.80 4.99
C VAL A 29 -12.81 -5.11 5.12
N LEU A 30 -12.23 -6.11 5.78
CA LEU A 30 -12.87 -7.40 6.01
C LEU A 30 -13.53 -7.45 7.38
N SER A 31 -14.66 -8.15 7.46
CA SER A 31 -15.40 -8.38 8.68
C SER A 31 -14.94 -9.67 9.37
N PRO A 32 -14.88 -9.75 10.70
CA PRO A 32 -14.64 -11.02 11.40
C PRO A 32 -15.76 -12.04 11.19
N GLU A 33 -16.94 -11.61 10.74
CA GLU A 33 -18.06 -12.50 10.40
C GLU A 33 -17.87 -13.19 9.02
N ASP A 34 -16.97 -12.67 8.19
CA ASP A 34 -16.66 -13.28 6.89
C ASP A 34 -16.07 -14.68 7.07
N ALA A 35 -16.44 -15.60 6.17
CA ALA A 35 -15.88 -16.94 6.17
C ALA A 35 -14.35 -16.91 6.03
N ALA A 36 -13.67 -17.86 6.69
CA ALA A 36 -12.20 -17.94 6.66
C ALA A 36 -11.64 -18.06 5.23
N GLU A 37 -12.38 -18.71 4.33
CA GLU A 37 -12.04 -18.79 2.91
C GLU A 37 -11.99 -17.40 2.25
N THR A 38 -13.00 -16.55 2.50
CA THR A 38 -13.05 -15.16 2.01
C THR A 38 -11.85 -14.36 2.49
N TRP A 39 -11.47 -14.53 3.77
CA TRP A 39 -10.25 -13.92 4.33
C TRP A 39 -8.99 -14.38 3.62
N LEU A 40 -8.81 -15.70 3.48
CA LEU A 40 -7.62 -16.28 2.84
C LEU A 40 -7.49 -15.85 1.38
N PHE A 41 -8.60 -15.88 0.61
CA PHE A 41 -8.60 -15.44 -0.78
C PHE A 41 -8.31 -13.94 -0.91
N SER A 42 -8.89 -13.11 -0.05
CA SER A 42 -8.65 -11.66 -0.05
C SER A 42 -7.20 -11.32 0.30
N MET A 43 -6.62 -11.99 1.30
CA MET A 43 -5.21 -11.84 1.64
C MET A 43 -4.30 -12.31 0.50
N LEU A 44 -4.62 -13.44 -0.13
CA LEU A 44 -3.86 -13.94 -1.30
C LEU A 44 -3.90 -12.93 -2.45
N LEU A 45 -5.07 -12.37 -2.75
CA LEU A 45 -5.24 -11.33 -3.76
C LEU A 45 -4.36 -10.11 -3.43
N LEU A 46 -4.37 -9.63 -2.18
CA LEU A 46 -3.54 -8.50 -1.75
C LEU A 46 -2.04 -8.79 -1.90
N VAL A 47 -1.56 -9.95 -1.46
CA VAL A 47 -0.14 -10.34 -1.60
C VAL A 47 0.29 -10.32 -3.06
N ILE A 48 -0.47 -11.00 -3.94
CA ILE A 48 -0.14 -11.08 -5.36
C ILE A 48 -0.20 -9.68 -5.99
N SER A 49 -1.22 -8.90 -5.65
CA SER A 49 -1.40 -7.54 -6.15
C SER A 49 -0.22 -6.64 -5.74
N PHE A 50 0.19 -6.65 -4.47
CA PHE A 50 1.33 -5.87 -4.00
C PHE A 50 2.63 -6.24 -4.72
N ILE A 51 2.85 -7.52 -5.02
CA ILE A 51 4.01 -7.95 -5.81
C ILE A 51 3.93 -7.40 -7.24
N VAL A 52 2.79 -7.58 -7.93
CA VAL A 52 2.62 -7.16 -9.33
C VAL A 52 2.70 -5.65 -9.47
N PHE A 53 2.04 -4.89 -8.59
CA PHE A 53 2.08 -3.44 -8.61
C PHE A 53 3.48 -2.91 -8.28
N ARG A 54 4.23 -3.55 -7.36
CA ARG A 54 5.62 -3.17 -7.10
C ARG A 54 6.54 -3.42 -8.31
N ILE A 55 6.36 -4.53 -9.03
CA ILE A 55 7.10 -4.82 -10.27
C ILE A 55 6.79 -3.75 -11.33
N LEU A 56 5.51 -3.35 -11.44
CA LEU A 56 5.08 -2.28 -12.33
C LEU A 56 5.75 -0.96 -11.95
N ASP A 57 5.69 -0.58 -10.67
CA ASP A 57 6.23 0.68 -10.18
C ASP A 57 7.72 0.80 -10.53
N ASP A 58 8.51 -0.22 -10.15
CA ASP A 58 9.96 -0.24 -10.39
C ASP A 58 10.31 -0.19 -11.91
N ALA A 59 9.46 -0.75 -12.78
CA ALA A 59 9.69 -0.74 -14.23
C ALA A 59 9.43 0.63 -14.86
N PHE A 60 8.47 1.39 -14.34
CA PHE A 60 8.04 2.67 -14.89
C PHE A 60 8.62 3.89 -14.15
N SER A 61 9.16 3.72 -12.94
CA SER A 61 9.93 4.73 -12.19
C SER A 61 11.45 4.64 -12.40
N VAL A 62 11.93 3.76 -13.31
CA VAL A 62 13.34 3.38 -13.48
C VAL A 62 14.35 4.52 -13.46
N ASN A 63 14.00 5.69 -14.02
CA ASN A 63 14.91 6.84 -14.11
C ASN A 63 15.23 7.44 -12.74
N ILE A 64 14.28 7.38 -11.81
CA ILE A 64 14.43 7.83 -10.42
C ILE A 64 15.06 6.72 -9.61
N ASP A 65 14.53 5.50 -9.74
CA ASP A 65 14.98 4.37 -8.92
C ASP A 65 16.44 4.01 -9.15
N ARG A 66 16.97 4.16 -10.37
CA ARG A 66 18.42 3.98 -10.61
C ARG A 66 19.29 4.97 -9.84
N LYS A 67 18.79 6.17 -9.58
CA LYS A 67 19.52 7.23 -8.86
C LYS A 67 19.37 7.06 -7.35
N GLU A 68 18.15 6.82 -6.88
CA GLU A 68 17.85 6.69 -5.44
C GLU A 68 18.29 5.32 -4.88
N HIS A 69 18.32 4.27 -5.73
CA HIS A 69 18.56 2.88 -5.33
C HIS A 69 19.53 2.14 -6.28
N PRO A 70 20.82 2.53 -6.29
CA PRO A 70 21.82 1.93 -7.17
C PRO A 70 22.04 0.43 -6.92
N GLU A 71 21.70 -0.09 -5.73
CA GLU A 71 21.77 -1.49 -5.36
C GLU A 71 20.81 -2.39 -6.16
N ARG A 72 19.79 -1.82 -6.83
CA ARG A 72 18.79 -2.55 -7.62
C ARG A 72 19.37 -3.00 -8.96
N THR A 73 20.18 -4.05 -8.93
CA THR A 73 20.93 -4.57 -10.09
C THR A 73 20.05 -5.03 -11.27
N TYR A 74 18.78 -5.37 -11.02
CA TYR A 74 17.81 -5.72 -12.06
C TYR A 74 17.36 -4.53 -12.92
N LEU A 75 17.55 -3.30 -12.43
CA LEU A 75 17.23 -2.06 -13.16
C LEU A 75 18.37 -1.57 -14.04
N ILE A 76 19.60 -2.09 -13.93
CA ILE A 76 20.75 -1.66 -14.74
C ILE A 76 20.46 -1.85 -16.25
N PRO A 77 20.94 -0.99 -17.16
CA PRO A 77 20.65 -1.07 -18.60
C PRO A 77 20.79 -2.47 -19.22
N ALA A 78 21.82 -3.23 -18.82
CA ALA A 78 22.05 -4.60 -19.29
C ALA A 78 20.89 -5.57 -18.93
N ASN A 79 20.31 -5.44 -17.74
CA ASN A 79 19.26 -6.33 -17.23
C ASN A 79 17.85 -5.82 -17.53
N PHE A 80 17.69 -4.51 -17.77
CA PHE A 80 16.40 -3.85 -17.82
C PHE A 80 15.49 -4.36 -18.94
N LYS A 81 16.04 -4.75 -20.10
CA LYS A 81 15.25 -5.37 -21.18
C LYS A 81 14.61 -6.69 -20.73
N SER A 82 15.33 -7.49 -19.94
CA SER A 82 14.78 -8.72 -19.35
C SER A 82 13.76 -8.40 -18.27
N PHE A 83 14.01 -7.38 -17.45
CA PHE A 83 13.07 -6.96 -16.41
C PHE A 83 11.73 -6.49 -16.99
N LYS A 84 11.73 -5.66 -18.05
CA LYS A 84 10.50 -5.26 -18.75
C LYS A 84 9.66 -6.44 -19.25
N LYS A 85 10.32 -7.49 -19.76
CA LYS A 85 9.61 -8.71 -20.20
C LYS A 85 8.95 -9.41 -19.02
N ILE A 86 9.67 -9.55 -17.90
CA ILE A 86 9.12 -10.12 -16.66
C ILE A 86 7.90 -9.30 -16.21
N THR A 87 8.02 -7.97 -16.15
CA THR A 87 6.92 -7.07 -15.80
C THR A 87 5.69 -7.32 -16.68
N ALA A 88 5.84 -7.30 -18.00
CA ALA A 88 4.74 -7.52 -18.94
C ALA A 88 4.07 -8.90 -18.76
N ILE A 89 4.87 -9.96 -18.57
CA ILE A 89 4.35 -11.32 -18.33
C ILE A 89 3.60 -11.38 -17.00
N SER A 90 4.18 -10.85 -15.91
CA SER A 90 3.56 -10.86 -14.58
C SER A 90 2.21 -10.14 -14.57
N ILE A 91 2.13 -8.99 -15.26
CA ILE A 91 0.88 -8.24 -15.41
C ILE A 91 -0.14 -9.02 -16.22
N GLY A 92 0.26 -9.57 -17.37
CA GLY A 92 -0.63 -10.33 -18.24
C GLY A 92 -1.22 -11.55 -17.52
N VAL A 93 -0.38 -12.31 -16.82
CA VAL A 93 -0.82 -13.45 -16.00
C VAL A 93 -1.74 -12.99 -14.87
N TYR A 94 -1.40 -11.92 -14.17
CA TYR A 94 -2.24 -11.38 -13.09
C TYR A 94 -3.63 -10.98 -13.58
N LEU A 95 -3.71 -10.17 -14.63
CA LEU A 95 -5.00 -9.73 -15.19
C LEU A 95 -5.81 -10.88 -15.76
N LEU A 96 -5.18 -11.86 -16.40
CA LEU A 96 -5.85 -13.06 -16.89
C LEU A 96 -6.44 -13.86 -15.72
N THR A 97 -5.65 -14.15 -14.69
CA THR A 97 -6.10 -14.91 -13.52
C THR A 97 -7.22 -14.19 -12.79
N VAL A 98 -7.10 -12.89 -12.55
CA VAL A 98 -8.17 -12.09 -11.93
C VAL A 98 -9.42 -12.06 -12.81
N GLY A 99 -9.28 -11.93 -14.13
CA GLY A 99 -10.40 -11.93 -15.06
C GLY A 99 -11.18 -13.24 -15.07
N LEU A 100 -10.46 -14.37 -14.98
CA LEU A 100 -11.06 -15.70 -14.92
C LEU A 100 -11.70 -15.99 -13.56
N MET A 101 -11.08 -15.59 -12.46
CA MET A 101 -11.53 -15.95 -11.11
C MET A 101 -12.50 -14.93 -10.48
N TYR A 102 -12.40 -13.66 -10.85
CA TYR A 102 -13.14 -12.56 -10.22
C TYR A 102 -13.58 -11.50 -11.23
N SER A 103 -14.55 -11.85 -12.08
CA SER A 103 -15.11 -10.96 -13.09
C SER A 103 -15.64 -9.64 -12.53
N LYS A 104 -16.18 -9.64 -11.29
CA LYS A 104 -16.70 -8.45 -10.61
C LYS A 104 -15.66 -7.36 -10.37
N ILE A 105 -14.43 -7.73 -10.00
CA ILE A 105 -13.35 -6.77 -9.67
C ILE A 105 -12.40 -6.53 -10.84
N TYR A 106 -12.43 -7.41 -11.85
CA TYR A 106 -11.54 -7.36 -13.01
C TYR A 106 -11.54 -5.99 -13.68
N PHE A 107 -12.73 -5.44 -13.96
CA PHE A 107 -12.83 -4.15 -14.64
C PHE A 107 -12.21 -3.01 -13.83
N THR A 108 -12.46 -2.97 -12.52
CA THR A 108 -11.87 -1.98 -11.60
C THR A 108 -10.34 -2.10 -11.57
N LEU A 109 -9.80 -3.32 -11.45
CA LEU A 109 -8.36 -3.55 -11.46
C LEU A 109 -7.71 -3.23 -12.80
N PHE A 110 -8.39 -3.53 -13.91
CA PHE A 110 -7.94 -3.18 -15.25
C PHE A 110 -7.87 -1.66 -15.42
N LEU A 111 -8.90 -0.92 -15.00
CA LEU A 111 -8.90 0.55 -15.02
C LEU A 111 -7.79 1.13 -14.15
N LEU A 112 -7.56 0.58 -12.94
CA LEU A 112 -6.46 0.98 -12.07
C LEU A 112 -5.10 0.77 -12.77
N PHE A 113 -4.96 -0.34 -13.48
CA PHE A 113 -3.74 -0.68 -14.19
C PHE A 113 -3.47 0.27 -15.37
N ILE A 114 -4.45 0.50 -16.22
CA ILE A 114 -4.34 1.41 -17.37
C ILE A 114 -4.13 2.85 -16.92
N SER A 115 -4.87 3.31 -15.91
CA SER A 115 -4.68 4.66 -15.36
C SER A 115 -3.30 4.83 -14.75
N SER A 116 -2.78 3.84 -14.02
CA SER A 116 -1.40 3.87 -13.53
C SER A 116 -0.39 3.98 -14.67
N LEU A 117 -0.54 3.21 -15.74
CA LEU A 117 0.34 3.29 -16.91
C LEU A 117 0.29 4.66 -17.57
N ALA A 118 -0.91 5.21 -17.77
CA ALA A 118 -1.10 6.53 -18.34
C ALA A 118 -0.42 7.62 -17.49
N LEU A 119 -0.58 7.56 -16.16
CA LEU A 119 0.07 8.49 -15.24
C LEU A 119 1.60 8.36 -15.28
N TYR A 120 2.14 7.14 -15.33
CA TYR A 120 3.58 6.92 -15.49
C TYR A 120 4.11 7.49 -16.80
N TYR A 121 3.34 7.34 -17.89
CA TYR A 121 3.71 7.89 -19.19
C TYR A 121 3.68 9.43 -19.21
N MET A 122 2.60 10.03 -18.70
CA MET A 122 2.41 11.49 -18.68
C MET A 122 3.39 12.19 -17.72
N PHE A 123 3.59 11.62 -16.53
CA PHE A 123 4.32 12.25 -15.44
C PHE A 123 5.69 11.61 -15.15
N GLY A 124 6.23 10.82 -16.09
CA GLY A 124 7.51 10.11 -15.95
C GLY A 124 8.73 10.98 -15.61
N LYS A 125 8.62 12.31 -15.71
CA LYS A 125 9.66 13.29 -15.34
C LYS A 125 9.40 13.97 -13.98
N HIS A 126 8.19 13.86 -13.42
CA HIS A 126 7.78 14.55 -12.20
C HIS A 126 7.88 13.62 -10.98
N VAL A 127 9.00 13.70 -10.27
CA VAL A 127 9.33 12.84 -9.11
C VAL A 127 8.20 12.78 -8.07
N LEU A 128 7.59 13.93 -7.76
CA LEU A 128 6.51 14.00 -6.76
C LEU A 128 5.28 13.20 -7.18
N VAL A 129 4.85 13.34 -8.43
CA VAL A 129 3.66 12.63 -8.95
C VAL A 129 3.93 11.12 -8.98
N LEU A 130 5.14 10.72 -9.38
CA LEU A 130 5.53 9.31 -9.42
C LEU A 130 5.52 8.64 -8.04
N LYS A 131 5.78 9.40 -6.96
CA LYS A 131 5.68 8.91 -5.58
C LYS A 131 4.23 8.80 -5.09
N LEU A 132 3.27 9.51 -5.71
CA LEU A 132 1.84 9.43 -5.36
C LEU A 132 1.12 8.26 -6.05
N ILE A 133 1.57 7.85 -7.25
CA ILE A 133 0.92 6.77 -8.02
C ILE A 133 0.80 5.46 -7.20
N PRO A 134 1.86 4.98 -6.51
CA PRO A 134 1.77 3.79 -5.67
C PRO A 134 0.74 3.95 -4.54
N LEU A 135 0.69 5.13 -3.92
CA LEU A 135 -0.21 5.40 -2.79
C LEU A 135 -1.68 5.28 -3.18
N VAL A 136 -2.06 5.73 -4.38
CA VAL A 136 -3.44 5.67 -4.88
C VAL A 136 -3.89 4.23 -5.19
N LYS A 137 -2.96 3.31 -5.43
CA LYS A 137 -3.30 1.91 -5.71
C LYS A 137 -3.81 1.16 -4.49
N TYR A 138 -3.30 1.49 -3.30
CA TYR A 138 -3.68 0.78 -2.07
C TYR A 138 -5.18 0.90 -1.75
N PRO A 139 -5.81 2.09 -1.76
CA PRO A 139 -7.26 2.21 -1.59
C PRO A 139 -8.06 1.42 -2.63
N MET A 140 -7.65 1.45 -3.89
CA MET A 140 -8.38 0.73 -4.94
C MET A 140 -8.26 -0.78 -4.81
N LEU A 141 -7.12 -1.28 -4.35
CA LEU A 141 -6.96 -2.70 -3.99
C LEU A 141 -7.85 -3.10 -2.82
N LEU A 142 -7.91 -2.26 -1.79
CA LEU A 142 -8.80 -2.48 -0.64
C LEU A 142 -10.28 -2.47 -1.05
N TYR A 143 -10.67 -1.59 -1.96
CA TYR A 143 -12.02 -1.57 -2.53
C TYR A 143 -12.34 -2.85 -3.33
N CYS A 144 -11.35 -3.40 -4.05
CA CYS A 144 -11.53 -4.69 -4.72
C CYS A 144 -11.71 -5.83 -3.71
N VAL A 145 -10.98 -5.79 -2.58
CA VAL A 145 -11.14 -6.77 -1.50
C VAL A 145 -12.53 -6.67 -0.86
N SER A 146 -13.04 -5.47 -0.62
CA SER A 146 -14.37 -5.31 -0.02
C SER A 146 -15.51 -5.83 -0.91
N MET A 147 -15.33 -5.75 -2.23
CA MET A 147 -16.28 -6.36 -3.18
C MET A 147 -16.34 -7.89 -3.07
N ILE A 148 -15.29 -8.53 -2.52
CA ILE A 148 -15.26 -9.98 -2.30
C ILE A 148 -15.98 -10.35 -0.99
N SER A 149 -15.85 -9.53 0.06
CA SER A 149 -16.53 -9.74 1.35
C SER A 149 -18.00 -9.33 1.37
N TRP A 150 -18.55 -8.79 0.27
CA TRP A 150 -19.92 -8.27 0.20
C TRP A 150 -20.24 -7.16 1.21
N HIS A 151 -19.25 -6.68 1.96
CA HIS A 151 -19.36 -5.54 2.84
C HIS A 151 -19.08 -4.25 2.07
N GLU A 152 -19.99 -3.29 2.19
CA GLU A 152 -19.77 -1.94 1.66
C GLU A 152 -18.68 -1.24 2.46
N VAL A 153 -17.50 -1.12 1.86
CA VAL A 153 -16.45 -0.28 2.43
C VAL A 153 -16.77 1.18 2.20
N LYS A 154 -16.79 1.91 3.31
CA LYS A 154 -17.00 3.35 3.35
C LYS A 154 -15.83 4.06 2.70
N VAL A 155 -16.11 5.09 1.90
CA VAL A 155 -15.10 5.91 1.20
C VAL A 155 -14.06 6.47 2.17
N GLU A 156 -14.47 6.78 3.40
CA GLU A 156 -13.60 7.27 4.47
C GLU A 156 -12.50 6.28 4.84
N VAL A 157 -12.77 4.96 4.83
CA VAL A 157 -11.76 3.93 5.07
C VAL A 157 -10.74 3.89 3.94
N LEU A 158 -11.19 4.08 2.69
CA LEU A 158 -10.31 4.15 1.53
C LEU A 158 -9.40 5.38 1.61
N ILE A 159 -9.95 6.55 1.96
CA ILE A 159 -9.16 7.77 2.17
C ILE A 159 -8.18 7.59 3.35
N ALA A 160 -8.63 6.99 4.45
CA ALA A 160 -7.77 6.70 5.59
C ALA A 160 -6.62 5.76 5.21
N SER A 161 -6.86 4.73 4.41
CA SER A 161 -5.81 3.81 3.96
C SER A 161 -4.74 4.51 3.11
N PHE A 162 -5.15 5.46 2.25
CA PHE A 162 -4.22 6.31 1.50
C PHE A 162 -3.36 7.16 2.46
N LEU A 163 -4.00 7.82 3.43
CA LEU A 163 -3.33 8.68 4.39
C LEU A 163 -2.39 7.90 5.32
N LEU A 164 -2.77 6.69 5.71
CA LEU A 164 -1.94 5.78 6.49
C LEU A 164 -0.64 5.44 5.72
N MET A 165 -0.78 5.05 4.45
CA MET A 165 0.36 4.74 3.60
C MET A 165 1.23 5.98 3.31
N ALA A 166 0.60 7.12 3.05
CA ALA A 166 1.31 8.39 2.84
C ALA A 166 2.10 8.81 4.10
N GLY A 167 1.53 8.59 5.29
CA GLY A 167 2.19 8.78 6.57
C GLY A 167 3.40 7.86 6.72
N PHE A 168 3.22 6.56 6.48
CA PHE A 168 4.28 5.56 6.54
C PHE A 168 5.46 5.91 5.61
N ASP A 169 5.19 6.17 4.34
CA ASP A 169 6.20 6.56 3.33
C ASP A 169 6.88 7.90 3.65
N SER A 170 6.20 8.79 4.37
CA SER A 170 6.77 10.08 4.78
C SER A 170 7.74 9.91 5.95
N PHE A 171 7.55 8.95 6.86
CA PHE A 171 8.51 8.71 7.95
C PHE A 171 9.88 8.25 7.45
N ASP A 172 9.94 7.53 6.33
CA ASP A 172 11.22 7.15 5.73
C ASP A 172 12.03 8.38 5.26
N ARG A 173 11.36 9.49 4.93
CA ARG A 173 12.00 10.77 4.59
C ARG A 173 12.40 11.59 5.82
N VAL A 174 11.67 11.45 6.93
CA VAL A 174 11.99 12.13 8.20
C VAL A 174 13.33 11.68 8.78
N LYS A 175 13.76 10.44 8.51
CA LYS A 175 15.09 9.93 8.90
C LYS A 175 16.25 10.80 8.40
N VAL A 176 16.03 11.59 7.35
CA VAL A 176 17.03 12.48 6.74
C VAL A 176 16.96 13.91 7.28
N ASN A 177 15.81 14.35 7.83
CA ASN A 177 15.62 15.73 8.27
C ASN A 177 14.62 15.83 9.46
N SER A 178 15.12 16.06 10.68
CA SER A 178 14.33 15.99 11.92
C SER A 178 13.17 16.98 12.02
N ASN A 179 13.24 18.12 11.33
CA ASN A 179 12.16 19.13 11.31
C ASN A 179 10.94 18.72 10.47
N SER A 180 10.98 17.59 9.77
CA SER A 180 9.93 17.18 8.83
C SER A 180 8.84 16.26 9.42
N ILE A 181 8.89 15.94 10.72
CA ILE A 181 7.95 15.00 11.35
C ILE A 181 6.48 15.44 11.32
N TRP A 182 6.22 16.74 11.18
CA TRP A 182 4.87 17.28 11.10
C TRP A 182 4.07 16.73 9.92
N GLN A 183 4.72 16.47 8.78
CA GLN A 183 4.04 15.96 7.58
C GLN A 183 3.43 14.56 7.81
N PRO A 184 4.20 13.53 8.24
CA PRO A 184 3.59 12.24 8.54
C PRO A 184 2.60 12.31 9.70
N MET A 185 2.83 13.16 10.71
CA MET A 185 1.86 13.35 11.80
C MET A 185 0.53 13.91 11.29
N LEU A 186 0.55 14.86 10.36
CA LEU A 186 -0.67 15.41 9.75
C LEU A 186 -1.43 14.33 8.97
N PHE A 187 -0.73 13.51 8.17
CA PHE A 187 -1.37 12.40 7.46
C PHE A 187 -2.02 11.41 8.42
N LEU A 188 -1.34 11.02 9.49
CA LEU A 188 -1.87 10.11 10.49
C LEU A 188 -3.02 10.72 11.31
N PHE A 189 -3.00 12.03 11.58
CA PHE A 189 -4.11 12.72 12.22
C PHE A 189 -5.34 12.73 11.33
N CYS A 190 -5.20 13.09 10.05
CA CYS A 190 -6.32 13.02 9.12
C CYS A 190 -6.84 11.59 8.97
N CYS A 191 -5.94 10.59 8.89
CA CYS A 191 -6.30 9.17 8.87
C CYS A 191 -7.18 8.79 10.07
N SER A 192 -6.75 9.17 11.28
CA SER A 192 -7.46 8.82 12.52
C SER A 192 -8.83 9.48 12.62
N LEU A 193 -8.99 10.72 12.13
CA LEU A 193 -10.28 11.39 12.02
C LEU A 193 -11.26 10.61 11.14
N PHE A 194 -10.81 10.11 9.98
CA PHE A 194 -11.65 9.32 9.07
C PHE A 194 -12.01 7.95 9.62
N LEU A 195 -11.07 7.26 10.29
CA LEU A 195 -11.31 5.94 10.88
C LEU A 195 -12.23 6.00 12.10
N PHE A 196 -11.95 6.90 13.05
CA PHE A 196 -12.59 6.87 14.36
C PHE A 196 -13.74 7.87 14.51
N LYS A 197 -13.88 8.84 13.60
CA LYS A 197 -15.01 9.78 13.56
C LYS A 197 -15.35 10.38 14.95
N PRO A 198 -14.41 11.09 15.60
CA PRO A 198 -14.59 11.60 16.97
C PRO A 198 -15.76 12.58 17.15
N TRP A 199 -16.30 13.12 16.06
CA TRP A 199 -17.53 13.93 16.06
C TRP A 199 -18.79 13.12 16.34
N LEU A 200 -18.76 11.79 16.17
CA LEU A 200 -19.88 10.90 16.52
C LEU A 200 -19.82 10.46 17.99
N ASN A 201 -18.61 10.25 18.52
CA ASN A 201 -18.38 9.92 19.93
C ASN A 201 -17.09 10.58 20.39
N TYR A 202 -17.20 11.53 21.32
CA TYR A 202 -16.08 12.33 21.80
C TYR A 202 -14.95 11.49 22.40
N SER A 203 -15.24 10.33 22.99
CA SER A 203 -14.20 9.45 23.54
C SER A 203 -13.21 8.95 22.48
N TYR A 204 -13.64 8.89 21.21
CA TYR A 204 -12.79 8.44 20.10
C TYR A 204 -11.70 9.44 19.72
N ILE A 205 -11.74 10.67 20.24
CA ILE A 205 -10.63 11.62 20.07
C ILE A 205 -9.33 11.09 20.68
N LEU A 206 -9.42 10.24 21.71
CA LEU A 206 -8.27 9.60 22.34
C LEU A 206 -7.53 8.69 21.35
N PHE A 207 -8.25 7.92 20.53
CA PHE A 207 -7.66 7.10 19.47
C PHE A 207 -7.03 7.92 18.34
N SER A 208 -7.36 9.22 18.25
CA SER A 208 -6.76 10.14 17.29
C SER A 208 -5.50 10.82 17.83
N LEU A 209 -5.51 11.28 19.08
CA LEU A 209 -4.44 12.09 19.66
C LEU A 209 -3.36 11.28 20.38
N LEU A 210 -3.73 10.22 21.10
CA LEU A 210 -2.81 9.41 21.88
C LEU A 210 -1.72 8.72 21.02
N PRO A 211 -2.04 8.06 19.88
CA PRO A 211 -0.99 7.48 19.05
C PRO A 211 -0.05 8.54 18.48
N LEU A 212 -0.54 9.73 18.15
CA LEU A 212 0.28 10.83 17.66
C LEU A 212 1.23 11.36 18.72
N LEU A 213 0.77 11.48 19.97
CA LEU A 213 1.62 11.85 21.10
C LEU A 213 2.75 10.81 21.29
N ILE A 214 2.41 9.52 21.28
CA ILE A 214 3.41 8.43 21.38
C ILE A 214 4.42 8.53 20.25
N ILE A 215 3.96 8.71 19.01
CA ILE A 215 4.81 8.87 17.83
C ILE A 215 5.75 10.07 17.99
N TYR A 216 5.25 11.21 18.47
CA TYR A 216 6.06 12.40 18.70
C TYR A 216 7.12 12.20 19.79
N LEU A 217 6.76 11.50 20.88
CA LEU A 217 7.67 11.17 21.98
C LEU A 217 8.76 10.18 21.52
N MET A 218 8.38 9.21 20.68
CA MET A 218 9.29 8.18 20.15
C MET A 218 9.93 8.57 18.82
N ARG A 219 9.83 9.83 18.38
CA ARG A 219 10.19 10.27 17.01
C ARG A 219 11.56 9.87 16.50
N ASN A 220 12.53 9.70 17.40
CA ASN A 220 13.90 9.32 17.05
C ASN A 220 14.08 7.80 16.89
N ASN A 221 13.09 7.00 17.27
CA ASN A 221 13.14 5.54 17.22
C ASN A 221 12.74 5.03 15.83
N ARG A 222 13.48 4.03 15.34
CA ARG A 222 13.22 3.39 14.05
C ARG A 222 11.89 2.64 13.97
N ILE A 223 11.23 2.42 15.11
CA ILE A 223 9.98 1.67 15.24
C ILE A 223 8.75 2.53 14.92
N VAL A 224 8.86 3.86 14.96
CA VAL A 224 7.73 4.80 14.76
C VAL A 224 6.84 4.52 13.54
N PRO A 225 7.38 4.26 12.33
CA PRO A 225 6.54 3.98 11.16
C PRO A 225 5.69 2.71 11.36
N TYR A 226 6.26 1.70 12.01
CA TYR A 226 5.60 0.43 12.27
C TYR A 226 4.54 0.52 13.36
N PHE A 227 4.71 1.41 14.34
CA PHE A 227 3.68 1.64 15.33
C PHE A 227 2.38 2.13 14.68
N ALA A 228 2.47 3.12 13.78
CA ALA A 228 1.29 3.66 13.10
C ALA A 228 0.59 2.61 12.24
N ILE A 229 1.35 1.85 11.43
CA ILE A 229 0.78 0.86 10.52
C ILE A 229 0.09 -0.29 11.26
N VAL A 230 0.51 -0.59 12.49
CA VAL A 230 -0.08 -1.61 13.36
C VAL A 230 -1.27 -1.04 14.15
N PHE A 231 -1.11 0.11 14.79
CA PHE A 231 -2.09 0.68 15.70
C PHE A 231 -3.43 0.97 15.00
N PHE A 232 -3.41 1.71 13.88
CA PHE A 232 -4.66 2.18 13.26
C PHE A 232 -5.55 1.05 12.76
N PRO A 233 -5.06 0.05 12.00
CA PRO A 233 -5.91 -1.04 11.54
C PRO A 233 -6.43 -1.93 12.68
N ILE A 234 -5.60 -2.25 13.67
CA ILE A 234 -6.03 -3.10 14.79
C ILE A 234 -7.08 -2.39 15.63
N THR A 235 -6.83 -1.13 16.02
CA THR A 235 -7.79 -0.37 16.83
C THR A 235 -9.09 -0.13 16.09
N PHE A 236 -9.03 0.16 14.78
CA PHE A 236 -10.23 0.27 13.96
C PHE A 236 -11.03 -1.03 13.94
N PHE A 237 -10.37 -2.16 13.65
CA PHE A 237 -10.99 -3.48 13.62
C PHE A 237 -11.63 -3.86 14.95
N ILE A 238 -10.95 -3.59 16.08
CA ILE A 238 -11.51 -3.81 17.42
C ILE A 238 -12.77 -2.95 17.62
N LEU A 239 -12.71 -1.66 17.32
CA LEU A 239 -13.83 -0.74 17.59
C LEU A 239 -15.05 -0.96 16.70
N THR A 240 -14.87 -1.49 15.49
CA THR A 240 -15.99 -1.73 14.57
C THR A 240 -16.65 -3.08 14.77
N HIS A 241 -16.04 -4.00 15.53
CA HIS A 241 -16.48 -5.39 15.61
C HIS A 241 -16.54 -6.00 17.03
N LEU A 242 -16.13 -5.27 18.06
CA LEU A 242 -16.30 -5.62 19.48
C LEU A 242 -17.14 -4.56 20.20
#